data_AF-A0A7Y5LR67-F1
#
_entry.id   AF-A0A7Y5LR67-F1
#
_cell.length_a   1.000
_cell.length_b   1.000
_cell.length_c   1.000
_cell.angle_alpha   90.00
_cell.angle_beta   90.00
_cell.angle_gamma   90.00
#
_symmetry.space_group_name_H-M   'P 1'
#
loop_
_entity.id
_entity.type
_entity.pdbx_description
1 polymer ?
#
loop_
_entity_poly.entity_id
_entity_poly.type
_entity_poly.pdbx_seq_one_letter_code
_entity_poly.pdbx_strand_id
1 'polypeptide(L)'
;MFRHRPLGFQDDLDNQTIYEDVIALVRQMKPRTQFVFATHNPNIPMLGDAEQVHVCSFMDDRFSVQSGGVDDARQQTEIVNIMEGGREAFNRHKEIYQAWKSQN
;
A
#
# COMPACT_ATOMS: atom_id res chain seq x y z
N MET A 1 -31.74 -7.38 14.32
CA MET A 1 -31.90 -6.42 13.21
C MET A 1 -30.97 -5.24 13.47
N PHE A 2 -29.69 -5.40 13.13
CA PHE A 2 -28.69 -4.33 13.32
C PHE A 2 -28.49 -3.65 11.97
N ARG A 3 -28.82 -2.35 11.91
CA ARG A 3 -28.69 -1.52 10.72
C ARG A 3 -27.21 -1.34 10.38
N HIS A 4 -26.90 -1.58 9.11
CA HIS A 4 -25.70 -1.09 8.44
C HIS A 4 -25.44 0.38 8.78
N ARG A 5 -24.27 0.67 9.35
CA ARG A 5 -23.59 1.95 9.09
C ARG A 5 -22.70 1.73 7.85
N PRO A 6 -22.77 2.61 6.84
CA PRO A 6 -21.86 2.53 5.71
C PRO A 6 -20.46 2.95 6.13
N LEU A 7 -19.48 2.42 5.39
CA LEU A 7 -18.06 2.75 5.42
C LEU A 7 -17.84 4.27 5.29
N GLY A 8 -16.82 4.82 5.95
CA GLY A 8 -16.53 6.27 5.88
C GLY A 8 -15.39 6.73 6.80
N PHE A 9 -14.28 6.00 6.79
CA PHE A 9 -13.01 6.55 7.29
C PHE A 9 -11.85 6.13 6.37
N GLN A 10 -11.99 4.97 5.73
CA GLN A 10 -11.07 4.51 4.70
C GLN A 10 -11.52 4.91 3.28
N ASP A 11 -12.83 4.93 3.01
CA ASP A 11 -13.38 5.37 1.73
C ASP A 11 -13.27 6.90 1.50
N ASP A 12 -13.16 7.70 2.56
CA ASP A 12 -13.00 9.17 2.48
C ASP A 12 -11.55 9.63 2.31
N LEU A 13 -10.58 8.69 2.30
CA LEU A 13 -9.17 8.98 2.05
C LEU A 13 -8.81 9.05 0.56
N ASP A 14 -9.82 9.15 -0.31
CA ASP A 14 -9.70 9.47 -1.74
C ASP A 14 -9.46 10.97 -1.99
N ASN A 15 -8.76 11.64 -1.08
CA ASN A 15 -8.22 12.98 -1.30
C ASN A 15 -6.72 12.85 -1.55
N GLN A 16 -6.37 12.81 -2.83
CA GLN A 16 -4.99 12.83 -3.36
C GLN A 16 -4.07 13.81 -2.58
N THR A 17 -4.62 14.94 -2.10
CA THR A 17 -3.93 15.96 -1.30
C THR A 17 -3.63 15.54 0.15
N ILE A 18 -4.56 14.90 0.87
CA ILE A 18 -4.30 14.45 2.26
C ILE A 18 -3.21 13.37 2.26
N TYR A 19 -3.21 12.56 1.21
CA TYR A 19 -2.30 11.45 1.07
C TYR A 19 -0.84 11.89 0.88
N GLU A 20 -0.60 12.84 -0.02
CA GLU A 20 0.76 13.35 -0.29
C GLU A 20 1.38 14.00 0.95
N ASP A 21 0.63 14.84 1.67
CA ASP A 21 1.11 15.53 2.88
C ASP A 21 1.40 14.54 4.01
N VAL A 22 0.55 13.53 4.21
CA VAL A 22 0.75 12.49 5.23
C VAL A 22 1.97 11.64 4.90
N ILE A 23 2.13 11.21 3.66
CA ILE A 23 3.31 10.41 3.25
C ILE A 23 4.60 11.22 3.38
N ALA A 24 4.59 12.48 2.97
CA ALA A 24 5.75 13.37 3.12
C ALA A 24 6.16 13.50 4.59
N LEU A 25 5.18 13.70 5.49
CA LEU A 25 5.43 13.80 6.91
C LEU A 25 5.96 12.49 7.51
N VAL A 26 5.36 11.35 7.14
CA VAL A 26 5.82 10.02 7.58
C VAL A 26 7.28 9.82 7.20
N ARG A 27 7.66 10.09 5.94
CA ARG A 27 9.04 9.96 5.46
C ARG A 27 10.01 10.88 6.21
N GLN A 28 9.59 12.11 6.53
CA GLN A 28 10.41 13.04 7.31
C GLN A 28 10.64 12.55 8.76
N MET A 29 9.63 11.96 9.38
CA MET A 29 9.67 11.53 10.78
C MET A 29 10.27 10.14 10.98
N LYS A 30 10.22 9.29 9.94
CA LYS A 30 10.65 7.89 9.91
C LYS A 30 12.06 7.62 10.47
N PRO A 31 13.10 8.47 10.27
CA PRO A 31 14.42 8.23 10.86
C PRO A 31 14.44 8.25 12.40
N ARG A 32 13.42 8.82 13.04
CA ARG A 32 13.34 8.99 14.50
C ARG A 32 12.10 8.34 15.11
N THR A 33 11.17 7.87 14.29
CA THR A 33 9.86 7.39 14.73
C THR A 33 9.51 6.12 13.97
N GLN A 34 9.19 5.05 14.70
CA GLN A 34 8.67 3.84 14.07
C GLN A 34 7.18 4.01 13.77
N PHE A 35 6.81 3.79 12.51
CA PHE A 35 5.42 3.77 12.08
C PHE A 35 4.99 2.33 11.78
N VAL A 36 3.80 1.95 12.24
CA VAL A 36 3.18 0.66 11.93
C VAL A 36 1.80 0.95 11.37
N PHE A 37 1.56 0.50 10.14
CA PHE A 37 0.29 0.70 9.44
C PHE A 37 -0.40 -0.64 9.23
N ALA A 38 -1.69 -0.70 9.57
CA ALA A 38 -2.60 -1.76 9.12
C ALA A 38 -3.56 -1.11 8.12
N THR A 39 -3.45 -1.48 6.85
CA THR A 39 -4.17 -0.81 5.76
C THR A 39 -4.52 -1.79 4.66
N HIS A 40 -5.66 -1.57 3.99
CA HIS A 40 -5.98 -2.24 2.73
C HIS A 40 -5.52 -1.43 1.52
N ASN A 41 -5.03 -0.20 1.70
CA ASN A 41 -4.57 0.66 0.61
C ASN A 41 -3.07 0.38 0.36
N PRO A 42 -2.72 -0.35 -0.71
CA PRO A 42 -1.34 -0.75 -1.01
C PRO A 42 -0.45 0.42 -1.39
N ASN A 43 -1.01 1.60 -1.68
CA ASN A 43 -0.21 2.78 -1.95
C ASN A 43 0.55 3.23 -0.70
N ILE A 44 0.04 2.98 0.53
CA ILE A 44 0.65 3.46 1.80
C ILE A 44 2.05 2.90 1.98
N PRO A 45 2.25 1.57 1.98
CA PRO A 45 3.60 1.02 2.08
C PRO A 45 4.47 1.39 0.87
N MET A 46 3.90 1.52 -0.33
CA MET A 46 4.63 1.86 -1.56
C MET A 46 5.17 3.29 -1.57
N LEU A 47 4.33 4.29 -1.30
CA LEU A 47 4.69 5.70 -1.33
C LEU A 47 5.38 6.14 -0.03
N GLY A 48 5.03 5.50 1.08
CA GLY A 48 5.65 5.67 2.39
C GLY A 48 7.05 5.07 2.53
N ASP A 49 7.57 4.39 1.50
CA ASP A 49 8.89 3.78 1.49
C ASP A 49 9.05 2.75 2.63
N ALA A 50 8.10 1.84 2.81
CA ALA A 50 8.13 0.90 3.94
C ALA A 50 9.31 -0.09 3.85
N GLU A 51 10.14 -0.17 4.90
CA GLU A 51 11.22 -1.16 4.98
C GLU A 51 10.71 -2.59 5.09
N GLN A 52 9.52 -2.77 5.69
CA GLN A 52 8.96 -4.07 5.98
C GLN A 52 7.46 -4.05 5.74
N VAL A 53 7.01 -4.94 4.85
CA VAL A 53 5.62 -5.15 4.48
C VAL A 53 5.24 -6.58 4.82
N HIS A 54 4.06 -6.73 5.43
CA HIS A 54 3.46 -8.02 5.75
C HIS A 54 2.16 -8.18 4.98
N VAL A 55 2.22 -8.89 3.87
CA VAL A 55 1.02 -9.25 3.11
C VAL A 55 0.36 -10.43 3.79
N CYS A 56 -0.89 -10.24 4.20
CA CYS A 56 -1.70 -11.27 4.84
C CYS A 56 -2.73 -11.78 3.85
N SER A 57 -2.86 -13.10 3.73
CA SER A 57 -3.89 -13.74 2.91
C SER A 57 -4.60 -14.84 3.68
N PHE A 58 -5.88 -15.04 3.36
CA PHE A 58 -6.69 -16.10 3.92
C PHE A 58 -7.40 -16.83 2.78
N MET A 59 -7.05 -18.10 2.58
CA MET A 59 -7.58 -18.95 1.51
C MET A 59 -7.65 -20.39 2.00
N ASP A 60 -8.70 -21.12 1.65
CA ASP A 60 -8.92 -22.52 2.04
C ASP A 60 -8.77 -22.78 3.55
N ASP A 61 -9.36 -21.91 4.38
CA ASP A 61 -9.26 -21.91 5.85
C ASP A 61 -7.83 -21.84 6.41
N ARG A 62 -6.88 -21.38 5.58
CA ARG A 62 -5.48 -21.19 5.97
C ARG A 62 -5.11 -19.72 5.88
N PHE A 63 -4.50 -19.23 6.96
CA PHE A 63 -3.87 -17.93 7.01
C PHE A 63 -2.41 -18.04 6.58
N SER A 64 -1.95 -17.13 5.73
CA SER A 64 -0.54 -17.03 5.36
C SER A 64 -0.06 -15.59 5.38
N VAL A 65 1.22 -15.40 5.69
CA VAL A 65 1.88 -14.10 5.73
C VAL A 65 3.14 -14.15 4.89
N GLN A 66 3.24 -13.24 3.94
CA GLN A 66 4.46 -13.01 3.18
C GLN A 66 5.10 -11.71 3.65
N SER A 67 6.35 -11.79 4.13
CA SER A 67 7.08 -10.66 4.74
C SER A 67 8.33 -10.30 3.95
N GLY A 68 8.61 -9.01 3.79
CA GLY A 68 9.76 -8.53 3.01
C GLY A 68 9.73 -7.02 2.83
N GLY A 69 10.77 -6.45 2.25
CA GLY A 69 10.82 -5.02 1.94
C GLY A 69 9.97 -4.65 0.73
N VAL A 70 9.60 -3.38 0.62
CA VAL A 70 8.82 -2.85 -0.51
C VAL A 70 9.53 -2.99 -1.87
N ASP A 71 10.86 -3.08 -1.85
CA ASP A 71 11.70 -3.28 -3.04
C ASP A 71 11.87 -4.76 -3.45
N ASP A 72 11.40 -5.71 -2.64
CA ASP A 72 11.48 -7.13 -2.97
C ASP A 72 10.49 -7.48 -4.10
N ALA A 73 10.99 -8.11 -5.16
CA ALA A 73 10.17 -8.43 -6.34
C ALA A 73 8.99 -9.36 -6.04
N ARG A 74 9.13 -10.28 -5.08
CA ARG A 74 8.03 -11.14 -4.63
C ARG A 74 7.02 -10.33 -3.85
N GLN A 75 7.48 -9.37 -3.03
CA GLN A 75 6.55 -8.48 -2.33
C GLN A 75 5.80 -7.54 -3.25
N GLN A 76 6.47 -6.94 -4.22
CA GLN A 76 5.81 -6.12 -5.22
C GLN A 76 4.74 -6.91 -5.95
N THR A 77 5.00 -8.19 -6.26
CA THR A 77 4.00 -9.07 -6.89
C THR A 77 2.76 -9.25 -6.00
N GLU A 78 2.94 -9.46 -4.70
CA GLU A 78 1.82 -9.65 -3.78
C GLU A 78 1.04 -8.35 -3.52
N ILE A 79 1.74 -7.23 -3.31
CA ILE A 79 1.12 -5.90 -3.14
C ILE A 79 0.24 -5.57 -4.35
N VAL A 80 0.69 -5.94 -5.55
CA VAL A 80 -0.05 -5.78 -6.80
C VAL A 80 -1.27 -6.66 -6.90
N ASN A 81 -1.18 -7.90 -6.42
CA ASN A 81 -2.33 -8.79 -6.40
C ASN A 81 -3.41 -8.28 -5.44
N ILE A 82 -3.03 -7.49 -4.41
CA ILE A 82 -3.95 -6.84 -3.48
C ILE A 82 -4.55 -5.54 -4.05
N MET A 83 -3.83 -4.83 -4.92
CA MET A 83 -4.34 -3.61 -5.57
C MET A 83 -5.66 -3.88 -6.28
N GLU A 84 -6.69 -3.09 -5.94
CA GLU A 84 -7.96 -3.09 -6.68
C GLU A 84 -7.69 -2.90 -8.18
N GLY A 85 -8.21 -3.80 -9.01
CA GLY A 85 -7.98 -3.82 -10.46
C GLY A 85 -6.86 -4.74 -10.96
N GLY A 86 -6.15 -5.44 -10.06
CA GLY A 86 -5.24 -6.53 -10.38
C GLY A 86 -4.07 -6.14 -11.31
N ARG A 87 -3.58 -7.11 -12.09
CA ARG A 87 -2.37 -6.97 -12.92
C ARG A 87 -2.46 -5.85 -13.96
N GLU A 88 -3.65 -5.50 -14.43
CA GLU A 88 -3.85 -4.41 -15.40
C GLU A 88 -3.68 -3.03 -14.75
N ALA A 89 -4.22 -2.83 -13.54
CA ALA A 89 -4.00 -1.60 -12.76
C ALA A 89 -2.52 -1.43 -12.42
N PHE A 90 -1.82 -2.53 -12.08
CA PHE A 90 -0.38 -2.48 -11.83
C PHE A 90 0.45 -2.16 -13.06
N ASN A 91 0.13 -2.70 -14.25
CA ASN A 91 0.89 -2.38 -15.46
C ASN A 91 0.85 -0.88 -15.75
N ARG A 92 -0.29 -0.22 -15.49
CA ARG A 92 -0.45 1.23 -15.60
C ARG A 92 0.41 1.97 -14.57
N HIS A 93 0.56 1.45 -13.35
CA HIS A 93 1.48 2.01 -12.35
C HIS A 93 2.96 1.74 -12.67
N LYS A 94 3.30 0.59 -13.26
CA LYS A 94 4.66 0.26 -13.69
C LYS A 94 5.17 1.24 -14.74
N GLU A 95 4.30 1.68 -15.66
CA GLU A 95 4.60 2.75 -16.61
C GLU A 95 4.95 4.06 -15.90
N ILE A 96 4.20 4.43 -14.84
CA ILE A 96 4.48 5.61 -14.01
C ILE A 96 5.84 5.49 -13.29
N TYR A 97 6.14 4.34 -12.69
CA TYR A 97 7.42 4.10 -12.01
C TYR A 97 8.61 4.07 -12.97
N GLN A 98 8.46 3.50 -14.17
CA GLN A 98 9.47 3.52 -15.22
C GLN A 98 9.74 4.95 -15.71
N ALA A 99 8.69 5.75 -15.88
CA ALA A 99 8.83 7.18 -16.21
C ALA A 99 9.59 7.94 -15.11
N TRP A 100 9.29 7.67 -13.83
CA TRP A 100 9.99 8.28 -12.68
C TRP A 100 11.48 7.89 -12.60
N LYS A 101 11.82 6.62 -12.83
CA LYS A 101 13.23 6.17 -12.86
C LYS A 101 14.03 6.72 -14.04
N SER A 102 13.36 7.17 -15.11
CA SER A 102 14.01 7.70 -16.30
C SER A 102 14.33 9.21 -16.23
N GLN A 103 13.84 9.90 -15.19
CA GLN A 103 14.05 11.34 -14.96
C GLN A 103 15.08 11.66 -13.86
N ASN A 104 15.68 10.65 -13.24
CA ASN A 104 16.83 10.75 -12.32
C ASN A 104 18.02 9.95 -12.86
#